data_AF-A0A7Y2AQA3-F1
#
_entry.id   AF-A0A7Y2AQA3-F1
#
_cell.length_a   1.000
_cell.length_b   1.000
_cell.length_c   1.000
_cell.angle_alpha   90.00
_cell.angle_beta   90.00
_cell.angle_gamma   90.00
#
_symmetry.space_group_name_H-M   'P 1'
#
loop_
_entity.id
_entity.type
_entity.pdbx_description
1 polymer ?
#
loop_
_entity_poly.entity_id
_entity_poly.type
_entity_poly.pdbx_seq_one_letter_code
_entity_poly.pdbx_strand_id
1 'polypeptide(L)'
;PNDYEIITIGGNDSDLETYSTIDLDNYFMTPNGDGQNDILELDGVEESPNNLLQIFDRYGVLVYSKNNYQNEFNGRSNRETVVTRDSGLPSGIYFYIITMNDLRQKHQGYLYISN
;
A
#
# COMPACT_ATOMS: atom_id res chain seq x y z
N PRO A 1 15.45 21.01 13.38
CA PRO A 1 16.15 20.04 12.52
C PRO A 1 16.17 18.69 13.22
N ASN A 2 15.25 17.80 12.86
CA ASN A 2 15.17 16.46 13.43
C ASN A 2 15.51 15.48 12.31
N ASP A 3 16.82 15.27 12.10
CA ASP A 3 17.31 14.24 11.19
C ASP A 3 17.35 12.91 11.94
N TYR A 4 16.47 11.99 11.58
CA TYR A 4 16.56 10.59 11.96
C TYR A 4 17.22 9.84 10.79
N GLU A 5 18.48 9.46 10.96
CA GLU A 5 19.12 8.48 10.08
C GLU A 5 18.72 7.07 10.54
N ILE A 6 17.94 6.36 9.73
CA ILE A 6 17.74 4.93 9.89
C ILE A 6 18.88 4.18 9.18
N ILE A 7 19.66 3.43 9.97
CA ILE A 7 20.65 2.48 9.47
C ILE A 7 19.98 1.09 9.37
N THR A 8 19.84 0.57 8.16
CA THR A 8 19.53 -0.84 7.90
C THR A 8 20.83 -1.58 7.60
N ILE A 9 21.21 -2.55 8.44
CA ILE A 9 22.36 -3.43 8.21
C ILE A 9 21.85 -4.84 7.88
N GLY A 10 22.07 -5.29 6.64
CA GLY A 10 21.88 -6.70 6.29
C GLY A 10 21.98 -7.05 4.81
N GLY A 11 23.14 -7.60 4.39
CA GLY A 11 23.26 -8.56 3.28
C GLY A 11 23.82 -8.03 1.95
N ASN A 12 25.02 -8.49 1.58
CA ASN A 12 25.59 -8.30 0.24
C ASN A 12 24.96 -9.30 -0.74
N ASP A 13 24.48 -8.86 -1.92
CA ASP A 13 24.96 -9.38 -3.22
C ASP A 13 24.42 -8.51 -4.38
N SER A 14 25.24 -8.37 -5.42
CA SER A 14 25.09 -7.53 -6.61
C SER A 14 23.79 -7.74 -7.41
N ASP A 15 23.29 -6.66 -8.03
CA ASP A 15 22.11 -6.55 -8.92
C ASP A 15 20.74 -6.27 -8.29
N LEU A 16 20.70 -5.63 -7.12
CA LEU A 16 19.47 -5.04 -6.58
C LEU A 16 19.41 -3.55 -6.94
N GLU A 17 18.57 -3.21 -7.93
CA GLU A 17 18.21 -1.81 -8.18
C GLU A 17 17.67 -1.20 -6.87
N THR A 18 18.41 -0.25 -6.31
CA THR A 18 18.11 0.32 -4.99
C THR A 18 16.85 1.17 -5.10
N TYR A 19 15.71 0.58 -4.80
CA TYR A 19 14.49 1.34 -4.55
C TYR A 19 14.72 2.18 -3.30
N SER A 20 14.53 3.50 -3.40
CA SER A 20 14.44 4.32 -2.18
C SER A 20 13.19 3.90 -1.41
N THR A 21 13.39 3.54 -0.13
CA THR A 21 12.29 3.24 0.80
C THR A 21 11.97 4.52 1.55
N ILE A 22 10.79 5.09 1.32
CA ILE A 22 10.27 6.20 2.13
C ILE A 22 9.34 5.59 3.17
N ASP A 23 9.56 5.93 4.44
CA ASP A 23 8.58 5.66 5.51
C ASP A 23 7.40 6.61 5.26
N LEU A 24 6.32 6.08 4.70
CA LEU A 24 5.09 6.84 4.47
C LEU A 24 4.27 6.91 5.76
N ASP A 25 3.45 7.95 5.86
CA ASP A 25 2.50 8.13 6.96
C ASP A 25 1.54 6.93 7.07
N ASN A 26 1.04 6.70 8.29
CA ASN A 26 0.10 5.63 8.56
C ASN A 26 -1.28 6.01 8.03
N TYR A 27 -1.86 5.20 7.14
CA TYR A 27 -3.15 5.50 6.52
C TYR A 27 -4.32 4.97 7.37
N PHE A 28 -5.34 5.79 7.54
CA PHE A 28 -6.60 5.43 8.20
C PHE A 28 -7.72 5.58 7.19
N MET A 29 -8.46 4.49 6.93
CA MET A 29 -9.57 4.45 5.98
C MET A 29 -10.90 4.21 6.69
N THR A 30 -11.91 4.99 6.30
CA THR A 30 -13.31 4.84 6.72
C THR A 30 -14.20 4.77 5.49
N PRO A 31 -14.29 3.63 4.80
CA PRO A 31 -15.07 3.48 3.57
C PRO A 31 -16.58 3.40 3.87
N ASN A 32 -17.12 4.47 4.47
CA ASN A 32 -18.52 4.63 4.87
C ASN A 32 -19.32 5.43 3.81
N GLY A 33 -18.67 5.97 2.79
CA GLY A 33 -19.27 6.75 1.72
C GLY A 33 -19.59 8.20 2.10
N ASP A 34 -18.94 8.74 3.13
CA ASP A 34 -19.09 10.14 3.55
C ASP A 34 -18.17 11.12 2.80
N GLY A 35 -17.31 10.60 1.92
CA GLY A 35 -16.35 11.35 1.11
C GLY A 35 -15.00 11.59 1.79
N GLN A 36 -14.80 11.14 3.03
CA GLN A 36 -13.56 11.34 3.79
C GLN A 36 -12.87 9.99 4.08
N ASN A 37 -11.61 9.87 3.65
CA ASN A 37 -10.81 8.65 3.83
C ASN A 37 -11.48 7.36 3.30
N ASP A 38 -12.36 7.50 2.31
CA ASP A 38 -13.05 6.37 1.68
C ASP A 38 -12.10 5.52 0.81
N ILE A 39 -11.02 6.14 0.33
CA ILE A 39 -10.04 5.54 -0.57
C ILE A 39 -8.62 5.64 -0.01
N LEU A 40 -7.74 4.73 -0.43
CA LEU A 40 -6.31 4.84 -0.18
C LEU A 40 -5.69 5.76 -1.24
N GLU A 41 -5.46 7.01 -0.86
CA GLU A 41 -4.77 7.98 -1.70
C GLU A 41 -3.26 7.92 -1.42
N LEU A 42 -2.48 7.60 -2.46
CA LEU A 42 -1.02 7.54 -2.39
C LEU A 42 -0.45 8.63 -3.31
N ASP A 43 0.33 9.54 -2.74
CA ASP A 43 0.99 10.60 -3.51
C ASP A 43 2.05 10.01 -4.45
N GLY A 44 2.19 10.59 -5.64
CA GLY A 44 3.21 10.21 -6.63
C GLY A 44 2.85 9.00 -7.51
N VAL A 45 1.74 8.29 -7.25
CA VAL A 45 1.29 7.18 -8.13
C VAL A 45 0.92 7.67 -9.54
N GLU A 46 0.48 8.93 -9.65
CA GLU A 46 0.17 9.59 -10.92
C GLU A 46 1.42 9.85 -11.79
N GLU A 47 2.60 9.97 -11.17
CA GLU A 47 3.88 10.15 -11.86
C GLU A 47 4.48 8.81 -12.31
N SER A 48 3.96 7.68 -11.81
CA SER A 48 4.41 6.33 -12.18
C SER A 48 3.27 5.47 -12.73
N PRO A 49 2.93 5.55 -14.03
CA PRO A 49 1.93 4.68 -14.64
C PRO A 49 2.32 3.18 -14.60
N ASN A 50 3.61 2.86 -14.49
CA ASN A 50 4.09 1.51 -14.26
C ASN A 50 4.22 1.18 -12.77
N ASN A 51 3.21 1.54 -11.97
CA ASN A 51 3.17 1.18 -10.56
C ASN A 51 2.43 -0.15 -10.29
N LEU A 52 2.71 -0.77 -9.14
CA LEU A 52 2.03 -1.96 -8.64
C LEU A 52 1.70 -1.79 -7.16
N LEU A 53 0.40 -1.74 -6.85
CA LEU A 53 -0.10 -1.78 -5.48
C LEU A 53 -0.44 -3.22 -5.08
N GLN A 54 -0.03 -3.61 -3.87
CA GLN A 54 -0.37 -4.87 -3.23
C GLN A 54 -0.77 -4.60 -1.78
N ILE A 55 -1.89 -5.16 -1.33
CA ILE A 55 -2.38 -5.03 0.05
C ILE A 55 -2.60 -6.41 0.64
N PHE A 56 -2.10 -6.61 1.85
CA PHE A 56 -2.12 -7.85 2.60
C PHE A 56 -2.88 -7.66 3.91
N ASP A 57 -3.56 -8.70 4.37
CA ASP A 57 -4.10 -8.72 5.73
C ASP A 57 -2.99 -8.93 6.79
N ARG A 58 -3.38 -8.87 8.07
CA ARG A 58 -2.46 -9.13 9.20
C ARG A 58 -1.82 -10.53 9.21
N TYR A 59 -2.33 -11.46 8.42
CA TYR A 59 -1.81 -12.83 8.30
C TYR A 59 -0.92 -12.99 7.07
N GLY A 60 -0.69 -11.92 6.30
CA GLY A 60 0.10 -11.94 5.07
C GLY A 60 -0.66 -12.45 3.84
N VAL A 61 -1.99 -12.58 3.92
CA VAL A 61 -2.82 -12.97 2.78
C VAL A 61 -3.01 -11.76 1.88
N LEU A 62 -2.65 -11.89 0.60
CA LEU A 62 -2.86 -10.85 -0.39
C LEU A 62 -4.37 -10.67 -0.64
N VAL A 63 -4.91 -9.53 -0.24
CA VAL A 63 -6.33 -9.19 -0.36
C VAL A 63 -6.64 -8.27 -1.52
N TYR A 64 -5.66 -7.47 -1.96
CA TYR A 64 -5.82 -6.60 -3.12
C TYR A 64 -4.52 -6.49 -3.91
N SER A 65 -4.61 -6.44 -5.23
CA SER A 65 -3.44 -6.17 -6.08
C SER A 65 -3.85 -5.52 -7.38
N LYS A 66 -3.21 -4.41 -7.74
CA LYS A 66 -3.51 -3.68 -8.97
C LYS A 66 -2.25 -3.12 -9.61
N ASN A 67 -2.09 -3.37 -10.90
CA ASN A 67 -1.12 -2.68 -11.75
C ASN A 67 -1.70 -1.34 -12.19
N ASN A 68 -0.84 -0.33 -12.34
CA ASN A 68 -1.24 1.05 -12.66
C ASN A 68 -2.37 1.52 -11.72
N TYR A 69 -2.07 1.49 -10.43
CA TYR A 69 -2.97 1.97 -9.39
C TYR A 69 -3.15 3.50 -9.49
N GLN A 70 -4.40 3.96 -9.43
CA GLN A 70 -4.78 5.37 -9.59
C GLN A 70 -5.71 5.83 -8.45
N ASN A 71 -5.36 5.52 -7.19
CA ASN A 71 -6.15 5.92 -6.01
C ASN A 71 -7.58 5.34 -5.99
N GLU A 72 -7.74 4.09 -6.42
CA GLU A 72 -9.04 3.44 -6.60
C GLU A 72 -9.41 2.43 -5.51
N PHE A 73 -8.52 2.17 -4.55
CA PHE A 73 -8.78 1.18 -3.51
C PHE A 73 -9.70 1.76 -2.45
N ASN A 74 -10.90 1.19 -2.35
CA ASN A 74 -11.98 1.62 -1.46
C ASN A 74 -12.26 0.61 -0.32
N GLY A 75 -11.24 -0.12 0.12
CA GLY A 75 -11.40 -1.15 1.15
C GLY A 75 -12.04 -2.45 0.66
N ARG A 76 -12.19 -2.66 -0.65
CA ARG A 76 -12.69 -3.93 -1.22
C ARG A 76 -11.58 -4.79 -1.81
N SER A 77 -11.66 -6.09 -1.55
CA SER A 77 -10.78 -7.07 -2.18
C SER A 77 -11.10 -7.24 -3.66
N ASN A 78 -10.05 -7.44 -4.47
CA ASN A 78 -10.18 -7.86 -5.87
C ASN A 78 -9.67 -9.31 -6.11
N ARG A 79 -9.52 -10.09 -5.03
CA ARG A 79 -9.01 -11.47 -5.04
C ARG A 79 -10.12 -12.48 -4.77
N GLU A 80 -10.25 -13.49 -5.64
CA GLU A 80 -11.30 -14.54 -5.59
C GLU A 80 -11.32 -15.31 -4.27
N THR A 81 -10.17 -15.43 -3.61
CA THR A 81 -10.01 -16.17 -2.35
C THR A 81 -10.59 -15.43 -1.14
N VAL A 82 -10.91 -14.14 -1.25
CA VAL A 82 -11.44 -13.35 -0.13
C VAL A 82 -12.96 -13.42 -0.15
N VAL A 83 -13.56 -14.00 0.89
CA VAL A 83 -15.02 -14.21 0.97
C VAL A 83 -15.79 -12.88 1.03
N THR A 84 -15.15 -11.79 1.45
CA THR A 84 -15.80 -10.50 1.70
C THR A 84 -15.63 -9.48 0.57
N ARG A 85 -15.41 -9.92 -0.68
CA ARG A 85 -15.25 -9.00 -1.84
C ARG A 85 -16.40 -8.02 -2.00
N ASP A 86 -17.64 -8.49 -1.86
CA ASP A 86 -18.84 -7.68 -2.06
C ASP A 86 -19.19 -6.83 -0.84
N SER A 87 -18.83 -7.30 0.36
CA SER A 87 -19.12 -6.64 1.63
C SER A 87 -18.00 -5.70 2.13
N GLY A 88 -16.85 -5.68 1.46
CA GLY A 88 -15.66 -4.97 1.92
C GLY A 88 -14.78 -5.79 2.88
N LEU A 89 -13.54 -5.35 3.05
CA LEU A 89 -12.60 -5.95 3.99
C LEU A 89 -13.01 -5.65 5.43
N PRO A 90 -12.90 -6.61 6.37
CA PRO A 90 -13.20 -6.37 7.78
C PRO A 90 -12.36 -5.24 8.39
N SER A 91 -12.87 -4.60 9.45
CA SER A 91 -12.10 -3.61 10.20
C SER A 91 -10.84 -4.24 10.81
N GLY A 92 -9.70 -3.59 10.62
CA GLY A 92 -8.42 -4.12 11.07
C GLY A 92 -7.21 -3.49 10.41
N ILE A 93 -6.03 -4.01 10.78
CA ILE A 93 -4.74 -3.61 10.22
C ILE A 93 -4.45 -4.44 8.97
N TYR A 94 -4.03 -3.74 7.94
CA TYR A 94 -3.55 -4.26 6.67
C TYR A 94 -2.19 -3.67 6.37
N PHE A 95 -1.43 -4.33 5.51
CA PHE A 95 -0.12 -3.87 5.05
C PHE A 95 -0.18 -3.63 3.56
N TYR A 96 0.45 -2.57 3.08
CA TYR A 96 0.54 -2.30 1.65
C TYR A 96 1.98 -2.17 1.19
N ILE A 97 2.19 -2.50 -0.08
CA ILE A 97 3.43 -2.32 -0.81
C ILE A 97 3.06 -1.68 -2.14
N ILE A 98 3.62 -0.51 -2.42
CA ILE A 98 3.52 0.18 -3.70
C ILE A 98 4.90 0.21 -4.34
N THR A 99 5.02 -0.34 -5.55
CA THR A 99 6.25 -0.30 -6.33
C THR A 99 6.03 0.64 -7.50
N MET A 100 6.76 1.74 -7.57
CA MET A 100 6.71 2.73 -8.65
C MET A 100 7.95 2.54 -9.53
N ASN A 101 7.83 1.74 -10.59
CA ASN A 101 8.98 1.37 -11.41
C ASN A 101 9.56 2.56 -12.18
N ASP A 102 8.72 3.52 -12.58
CA ASP A 102 9.17 4.71 -13.33
C ASP A 102 10.05 5.62 -12.47
N LEU A 103 9.68 5.77 -11.20
CA LEU A 103 10.42 6.56 -10.21
C LEU A 103 11.53 5.76 -9.53
N ARG A 104 11.58 4.45 -9.75
CA ARG A 104 12.45 3.50 -9.02
C ARG A 104 12.28 3.67 -7.50
N GLN A 105 11.03 3.82 -7.06
CA GLN A 105 10.67 3.97 -5.65
C GLN A 105 9.80 2.81 -5.20
N LYS A 106 9.98 2.38 -3.96
CA LYS A 106 9.15 1.35 -3.35
C LYS A 106 8.78 1.80 -1.95
N HIS A 107 7.50 1.91 -1.71
CA HIS A 107 6.99 2.27 -0.39
C HIS A 107 6.22 1.10 0.19
N GLN A 108 6.34 0.94 1.49
CA GLN A 108 5.59 -0.03 2.25
C GLN A 108 5.13 0.63 3.54
N GLY A 109 3.97 0.22 4.01
CA GLY A 109 3.39 0.77 5.22
C GLY A 109 2.24 -0.09 5.70
N TYR A 110 1.55 0.40 6.73
CA TYR A 110 0.31 -0.19 7.18
C TYR A 110 -0.85 0.77 6.97
N LEU A 111 -2.03 0.21 6.81
CA LEU A 111 -3.29 0.94 6.75
C LEU A 111 -4.26 0.29 7.74
N TYR A 112 -5.04 1.12 8.42
CA TYR A 112 -6.14 0.65 9.27
C TYR A 112 -7.48 0.93 8.58
N ILE A 113 -8.29 -0.10 8.39
CA ILE A 113 -9.65 0.02 7.84
C ILE A 113 -10.64 -0.01 9.00
N SER A 114 -11.58 0.93 9.00
CA SER A 114 -12.72 0.98 9.91
C SER A 114 -14.03 1.15 9.14
N ASN A 115 -14.83 0.09 9.07
CA ASN A 115 -16.19 0.13 8.52
C ASN A 115 -17.24 0.42 9.59
#